data_AF-D1YIR7-F1
#
_entry.id   AF-D1YIR7-F1
#
_cell.length_a   1.000
_cell.length_b   1.000
_cell.length_c   1.000
_cell.angle_alpha   90.00
_cell.angle_beta   90.00
_cell.angle_gamma   90.00
#
_symmetry.space_group_name_H-M   'P 1'
#
loop_
_entity.id
_entity.type
_entity.pdbx_description
1 polymer ?
#
loop_
_entity_poly.entity_id
_entity_poly.type
_entity_poly.pdbx_seq_one_letter_code
_entity_poly.pdbx_strand_id
1 'polypeptide(L)' 'MKEISKYQRLRKKLIENSDPELARQMESYMRNKFKFYGLKTPERRKSYHDLIKLEKANKKLIGNF' A
#
# COMPACT_ATOMS: atom_id res chain seq x y z
N MET A 1 -1.80 -21.82 -13.38
CA MET A 1 -2.27 -20.68 -12.56
C MET A 1 -1.17 -19.64 -12.56
N LYS A 2 -1.43 -18.36 -12.92
CA LYS A 2 -0.41 -17.31 -12.89
C LYS A 2 -0.02 -17.05 -11.43
N GLU A 3 1.27 -17.12 -11.13
CA GLU A 3 1.79 -16.70 -9.83
C GLU A 3 1.40 -15.23 -9.58
N ILE A 4 0.74 -14.96 -8.45
CA ILE A 4 0.39 -13.60 -8.06
C ILE A 4 1.68 -12.89 -7.66
N SER A 5 2.05 -11.82 -8.35
CA SER A 5 3.27 -11.07 -8.04
C SER A 5 3.20 -10.41 -6.67
N LYS A 6 4.36 -10.11 -6.07
CA LYS A 6 4.43 -9.42 -4.77
C LYS A 6 3.66 -8.09 -4.74
N TYR A 7 3.66 -7.36 -5.86
CA TYR A 7 2.93 -6.11 -6.02
C TYR A 7 1.42 -6.32 -6.11
N GLN A 8 0.97 -7.42 -6.74
CA GLN A 8 -0.45 -7.78 -6.76
C GLN A 8 -0.96 -8.14 -5.37
N ARG A 9 -0.16 -8.85 -4.56
CA ARG A 9 -0.48 -9.14 -3.14
C ARG A 9 -0.60 -7.85 -2.32
N LEU A 10 0.34 -6.92 -2.49
CA LEU A 10 0.27 -5.62 -1.81
C LEU A 10 -0.97 -4.82 -2.25
N ARG A 11 -1.26 -4.78 -3.55
CA ARG A 11 -2.45 -4.10 -4.06
C ARG A 11 -3.73 -4.69 -3.48
N LYS A 12 -3.82 -6.03 -3.38
CA LYS A 12 -4.97 -6.70 -2.77
C LYS A 12 -5.16 -6.27 -1.30
N LYS A 13 -4.08 -6.28 -0.51
CA LYS A 13 -4.12 -5.80 0.89
C LYS A 13 -4.58 -4.34 1.00
N LEU A 14 -4.12 -3.47 0.10
CA LEU A 14 -4.55 -2.05 0.09
C LEU A 14 -6.03 -1.89 -0.25
N ILE A 15 -6.56 -2.71 -1.17
CA ILE A 15 -7.98 -2.71 -1.53
C ILE A 15 -8.84 -3.27 -0.38
N GLU A 16 -8.43 -4.39 0.22
CA GLU A 16 -9.16 -5.02 1.33
C GLU A 16 -9.30 -4.11 2.55
N ASN A 17 -8.31 -3.24 2.79
CA ASN A 17 -8.34 -2.28 3.90
C ASN A 17 -8.85 -0.89 3.49
N SER A 18 -9.34 -0.71 2.25
CA SER A 18 -9.69 0.62 1.75
C SER A 18 -10.93 1.22 2.42
N ASP A 19 -10.94 2.55 2.54
CA ASP A 19 -12.06 3.34 3.02
C ASP A 19 -12.54 4.29 1.89
N PRO A 20 -13.68 4.00 1.23
CA PRO A 20 -14.21 4.81 0.14
C PRO A 20 -14.63 6.23 0.55
N GLU A 21 -14.98 6.47 1.82
CA GLU A 21 -15.36 7.78 2.30
C GLU A 21 -14.11 8.66 2.47
N LEU A 22 -13.10 8.14 3.17
CA LEU A 22 -11.83 8.82 3.32
C LEU A 22 -11.11 8.99 1.98
N ALA A 23 -11.25 8.02 1.06
CA ALA A 23 -10.74 8.12 -0.29
C ALA A 23 -11.30 9.35 -1.00
N ARG A 24 -12.62 9.57 -0.99
CA ARG A 24 -13.25 10.75 -1.60
C ARG A 24 -12.74 12.06 -1.00
N GLN A 25 -12.55 12.12 0.31
CA GLN A 25 -11.99 13.30 0.97
C GLN A 25 -10.54 13.57 0.52
N MET A 26 -9.71 12.52 0.43
CA MET A 26 -8.33 12.62 -0.05
C MET A 26 -8.24 13.00 -1.53
N GLU A 27 -9.13 12.45 -2.37
CA GLU A 27 -9.25 12.83 -3.79
C GLU A 27 -9.56 14.31 -3.90
N SER A 28 -10.56 14.80 -3.17
CA SER A 28 -10.94 16.21 -3.14
C SER A 28 -9.80 17.12 -2.69
N TYR A 29 -9.09 16.75 -1.61
CA TYR A 29 -7.92 17.48 -1.12
C TYR A 29 -6.83 17.63 -2.20
N MET A 30 -6.63 16.59 -3.01
CA MET A 30 -5.70 16.60 -4.14
C MET A 30 -6.32 17.11 -5.45
N ARG A 31 -7.42 17.87 -5.38
CA ARG A 31 -8.16 18.44 -6.52
C ARG A 31 -8.56 17.39 -7.56
N ASN A 32 -8.91 16.19 -7.09
CA ASN A 32 -9.30 15.01 -7.89
C ASN A 32 -8.25 14.57 -8.93
N LYS A 33 -6.97 14.92 -8.74
CA LYS A 33 -5.89 14.55 -9.67
C LYS A 33 -5.44 13.10 -9.55
N PHE A 34 -5.72 12.46 -8.42
CA PHE A 34 -5.28 11.10 -8.11
C PHE A 34 -6.41 10.33 -7.45
N LYS A 35 -6.43 9.02 -7.66
CA LYS A 35 -7.33 8.08 -6.97
C LYS A 35 -6.67 7.59 -5.68
N PHE A 36 -7.47 7.46 -4.62
CA PHE A 36 -7.00 7.04 -3.31
C PHE A 36 -7.70 5.77 -2.83
N TYR A 37 -7.00 4.98 -2.03
CA TYR A 37 -7.60 3.86 -1.27
C TYR A 37 -8.18 4.30 0.08
N GLY A 38 -8.07 5.58 0.44
CA GLY A 38 -8.56 6.08 1.74
C GLY A 38 -7.79 5.53 2.93
N LEU A 39 -6.47 5.36 2.81
CA LEU A 39 -5.63 4.84 3.89
C LEU A 39 -4.73 5.95 4.43
N LYS A 40 -4.79 6.22 5.74
CA LYS A 40 -3.84 7.15 6.36
C LYS A 40 -2.45 6.52 6.44
N THR A 41 -1.43 7.34 6.66
CA THR A 41 -0.03 6.91 6.72
C THR A 41 0.22 5.68 7.63
N PRO A 42 -0.37 5.55 8.83
CA PRO A 42 -0.18 4.38 9.67
C PRO A 42 -0.73 3.08 9.05
N GLU A 43 -1.94 3.12 8.48
CA GLU A 43 -2.61 1.95 7.90
C GLU A 43 -1.92 1.52 6.60
N ARG A 44 -1.54 2.51 5.78
CA ARG A 44 -0.74 2.28 4.58
C ARG A 44 0.60 1.61 4.92
N ARG A 45 1.31 2.09 5.97
CA ARG A 45 2.58 1.51 6.45
C ARG A 45 2.42 0.05 6.86
N LYS A 46 1.38 -0.28 7.62
CA LYS A 46 1.07 -1.66 8.01
C LYS A 46 0.90 -2.58 6.80
N SER A 47 0.26 -2.10 5.73
CA SER A 47 -0.03 -2.90 4.53
C SER A 47 1.24 -3.40 3.81
N TYR A 48 2.30 -2.59 3.76
CA TYR A 48 3.57 -2.98 3.11
C TYR A 48 4.67 -3.41 4.10
N HIS A 49 4.46 -3.26 5.41
CA HIS A 49 5.46 -3.57 6.43
C HIS A 49 5.98 -5.00 6.31
N ASP A 50 5.08 -5.98 6.17
CA ASP A 50 5.44 -7.40 6.03
C ASP A 50 6.27 -7.66 4.78
N LEU A 51 5.95 -6.97 3.67
CA LEU A 51 6.65 -7.11 2.41
C LEU A 51 8.07 -6.55 2.53
N ILE A 52 8.25 -5.39 3.18
CA ILE A 52 9.58 -4.83 3.45
C ILE A 52 10.37 -5.75 4.40
N LYS A 53 9.74 -6.28 5.45
CA LYS A 53 10.39 -7.21 6.40
C LYS A 53 10.88 -8.46 5.69
N LEU A 54 10.07 -9.03 4.79
CA LEU A 54 10.43 -10.20 3.98
C LEU A 54 11.59 -9.89 3.02
N GLU A 55 11.55 -8.74 2.34
CA GLU A 55 12.63 -8.33 1.42
C GLU A 55 13.95 -8.05 2.16
N LYS A 56 13.89 -7.46 3.36
CA LYS A 56 15.05 -7.29 4.25
C LYS A 56 15.65 -8.64 4.66
N ALA A 57 14.81 -9.62 5.00
CA ALA A 57 15.27 -10.97 5.34
C ALA A 57 15.89 -11.69 4.12
N ASN A 58 15.34 -11.47 2.92
CA ASN A 58 15.81 -12.09 1.67
C ASN A 58 17.01 -11.39 1.00
N LYS A 59 17.56 -10.34 1.64
CA LYS A 59 18.87 -9.72 1.36
C LYS A 59 19.12 -9.31 -0.10
N LYS A 60 18.23 -8.49 -0.66
CA LYS A 60 18.51 -7.60 -1.80
C LYS A 60 18.34 -6.13 -1.35
N LEU A 61 19.40 -5.60 -0.72
CA LEU A 61 19.82 -4.20 -0.39
C LEU A 61 18.84 -3.02 -0.70
N ILE A 62 18.70 -1.90 0.04
CA ILE A 62 19.66 -0.93 0.64
C ILE A 62 18.95 -0.12 1.76
N GLY A 63 19.66 0.20 2.85
CA GLY A 63 19.50 1.48 3.57
C GLY A 63 18.71 1.45 4.89
N ASN A 64 19.42 1.64 6.00
CA ASN A 64 18.85 2.13 7.26
C ASN A 64 18.30 3.54 7.02
N PHE A 65 17.01 3.73 7.30
CA PHE A 65 16.36 5.03 7.44
C PHE A 65 16.13 5.30 8.92
#